data_AF-A0A7W0HF94-F1
#
_entry.id   AF-A0A7W0HF94-F1
#
_cell.length_a   1.000
_cell.length_b   1.000
_cell.length_c   1.000
_cell.angle_alpha   90.00
_cell.angle_beta   90.00
_cell.angle_gamma   90.00
#
_symmetry.space_group_name_H-M   'P 1'
#
loop_
_entity.id
_entity.type
_entity.pdbx_description
1 polymer ?
#
loop_
_entity_poly.entity_id
_entity_poly.type
_entity_poly.pdbx_seq_one_letter_code
_entity_poly.pdbx_strand_id
1 'polypeptide(L)'
;MVRSLTLLLALGASAVAKPVDADPMYAHLRIIAPAGPGGGWDQTARAMQQVLQQSDIVETASVENIPGAAGTIGLARLLGAERGKGDVTMVSGLIMLGAIASYHSPVTLRDVTPIARLTGEYEVVVVPAASPYRTLTDLLDAFRARPESIAWAGGSAGGTDQILAGLIADAVGVSPRRVNYVAFAGGGESMAAVLGGQVTAGISGLGEFAPQIAAGTVRVLAISSDARLPDVQAPTLREQGVEVVLENWRSLVGPPGMGVEDRARLDRAVAAMVSSTAWQQMLRRYGWSDRYLAGAAFARFVLDEEARVASILDKLGVVAAPTAGPASVGFYPIFVLAGFALCVISLTLSAVGARRDADRSPLDRAAADAEDRPSQFRAVSLIALGIAMNVLLLERAGFVVASVPLFWLTARAFDGQHPRRDVIVAVALSLGTYLLFARLLQVSLPAGVLAPWL
;
A
#
# COMPACT_ATOMS: atom_id res chain seq x y z
N MET A 1 8.87 -88.01 39.13
CA MET A 1 9.68 -86.96 38.49
C MET A 1 8.72 -85.98 37.80
N VAL A 2 8.60 -84.76 38.33
CA VAL A 2 8.83 -83.45 37.66
C VAL A 2 7.82 -83.12 36.56
N ARG A 3 7.12 -81.98 36.49
CA ARG A 3 6.85 -80.81 37.34
C ARG A 3 5.69 -80.08 36.64
N SER A 4 4.72 -79.58 37.39
CA SER A 4 3.67 -78.67 36.93
C SER A 4 4.27 -77.32 36.50
N LEU A 5 3.73 -76.69 35.44
CA LEU A 5 4.00 -75.28 35.14
C LEU A 5 2.70 -74.54 34.77
N THR A 6 2.40 -73.55 35.60
CA THR A 6 1.24 -72.66 35.60
C THR A 6 1.32 -71.63 34.47
N LEU A 7 0.24 -71.47 33.72
CA LEU A 7 0.09 -70.45 32.66
C LEU A 7 -0.42 -69.14 33.29
N LEU A 8 0.42 -68.09 33.29
CA LEU A 8 0.04 -66.73 33.71
C LEU A 8 -0.48 -65.94 32.49
N LEU A 9 -1.73 -65.48 32.54
CA LEU A 9 -2.26 -64.47 31.61
C LEU A 9 -1.66 -63.10 31.95
N ALA A 10 -0.87 -62.53 31.04
CA ALA A 10 -0.45 -61.14 31.10
C ALA A 10 -1.48 -60.26 30.38
N LEU A 11 -2.28 -59.50 31.14
CA LEU A 11 -3.07 -58.37 30.63
C LEU A 11 -2.10 -57.27 30.19
N GLY A 12 -1.87 -57.15 28.88
CA GLY A 12 -1.14 -56.03 28.29
C GLY A 12 -2.00 -54.77 28.37
N ALA A 13 -1.66 -53.87 29.30
CA ALA A 13 -2.20 -52.51 29.33
C ALA A 13 -1.80 -51.79 28.03
N SER A 14 -2.77 -51.56 27.15
CA SER A 14 -2.59 -50.63 26.03
C SER A 14 -2.51 -49.23 26.61
N ALA A 15 -1.27 -48.71 26.73
CA ALA A 15 -1.04 -47.31 26.98
C ALA A 15 -1.56 -46.53 25.77
N VAL A 16 -2.74 -45.93 25.91
CA VAL A 16 -3.18 -44.85 25.03
C VAL A 16 -2.15 -43.74 25.19
N ALA A 17 -1.26 -43.59 24.20
CA ALA A 17 -0.39 -42.43 24.12
C ALA A 17 -1.28 -41.19 24.06
N LYS A 18 -1.26 -40.37 25.11
CA LYS A 18 -1.78 -39.00 25.02
C LYS A 18 -1.08 -38.30 23.85
N PRO A 19 -1.76 -37.45 23.08
CA PRO A 19 -1.05 -36.56 22.18
C PRO A 19 -0.05 -35.78 23.02
N VAL A 20 1.22 -35.80 22.61
CA VAL A 20 2.19 -34.85 23.13
C VAL A 20 1.65 -33.48 22.73
N ASP A 21 1.23 -32.68 23.70
CA ASP A 21 1.00 -31.25 23.50
C ASP A 21 2.32 -30.70 22.96
N ALA A 22 2.40 -30.52 21.64
CA ALA A 22 3.60 -29.98 21.01
C ALA A 22 3.65 -28.50 21.39
N ASP A 23 4.71 -28.09 22.10
CA ASP A 23 4.92 -26.68 22.39
C ASP A 23 4.80 -25.84 21.11
N PRO A 24 4.17 -24.65 21.17
CA PRO A 24 4.04 -23.78 20.02
C PRO A 24 5.40 -23.52 19.36
N MET A 25 5.44 -23.48 18.03
CA MET A 25 6.67 -23.23 17.27
C MET A 25 7.27 -21.85 17.56
N TYR A 26 6.45 -20.92 18.03
CA TYR A 26 6.85 -19.58 18.45
C TYR A 26 6.09 -19.18 19.71
N ALA A 27 6.81 -18.65 20.70
CA ALA A 27 6.19 -17.89 21.79
C ALA A 27 5.63 -16.56 21.27
N HIS A 28 6.39 -15.88 20.39
CA HIS A 28 5.96 -14.66 19.73
C HIS A 28 6.37 -14.65 18.25
N LEU A 29 5.45 -14.31 17.33
CA LEU A 29 5.73 -14.04 15.92
C LEU A 29 5.19 -12.67 15.50
N ARG A 30 6.06 -11.81 14.96
CA ARG A 30 5.68 -10.50 14.39
C ARG A 30 5.37 -10.66 12.90
N ILE A 31 4.21 -10.18 12.47
CA ILE A 31 3.78 -10.16 11.06
C ILE A 31 3.69 -8.70 10.60
N ILE A 32 4.59 -8.29 9.73
CA ILE A 32 4.56 -6.96 9.12
C ILE A 32 3.54 -6.98 7.97
N ALA A 33 2.56 -6.09 8.04
CA ALA A 33 1.64 -5.80 6.96
C ALA A 33 2.04 -4.46 6.32
N PRO A 34 2.58 -4.44 5.09
CA PRO A 34 3.04 -3.20 4.46
C PRO A 34 1.89 -2.37 3.86
N ALA A 35 0.76 -2.31 4.57
CA ALA A 35 -0.47 -1.59 4.22
C ALA A 35 -1.09 -0.96 5.48
N GLY A 36 -1.99 -0.01 5.28
CA GLY A 36 -2.82 0.52 6.36
C GLY A 36 -3.84 -0.52 6.85
N PRO A 37 -4.40 -0.35 8.07
CA PRO A 37 -5.45 -1.21 8.59
C PRO A 37 -6.63 -1.36 7.61
N GLY A 38 -7.11 -2.59 7.42
CA GLY A 38 -8.20 -2.91 6.49
C GLY A 38 -7.77 -3.16 5.04
N GLY A 39 -6.53 -2.83 4.64
CA GLY A 39 -6.01 -3.15 3.31
C GLY A 39 -5.76 -4.65 3.09
N GLY A 40 -5.67 -5.11 1.84
CA GLY A 40 -5.54 -6.54 1.54
C GLY A 40 -4.36 -7.26 2.21
N TRP A 41 -3.20 -6.61 2.38
CA TRP A 41 -2.07 -7.17 3.13
C TRP A 41 -2.31 -7.21 4.64
N ASP A 42 -3.03 -6.23 5.21
CA ASP A 42 -3.45 -6.25 6.61
C ASP A 42 -4.47 -7.36 6.88
N GLN A 43 -5.47 -7.50 6.01
CA GLN A 43 -6.44 -8.59 6.08
C GLN A 43 -5.74 -9.96 6.03
N THR A 44 -4.77 -10.13 5.12
CA THR A 44 -3.96 -11.35 5.04
C THR A 44 -3.18 -11.59 6.33
N ALA A 45 -2.49 -10.57 6.85
CA ALA A 45 -1.71 -10.67 8.08
C ALA A 45 -2.58 -11.02 9.30
N ARG A 46 -3.76 -10.41 9.43
CA ARG A 46 -4.71 -10.69 10.51
C ARG A 46 -5.36 -12.05 10.37
N ALA A 47 -5.65 -12.50 9.15
CA ALA A 47 -6.12 -13.85 8.90
C ALA A 47 -5.08 -14.89 9.36
N MET A 48 -3.81 -14.66 9.03
CA MET A 48 -2.72 -15.51 9.51
C MET A 48 -2.58 -15.45 11.03
N GLN A 49 -2.56 -14.26 11.62
CA GLN A 49 -2.49 -14.06 13.07
C GLN A 49 -3.54 -14.91 13.79
N GLN A 50 -4.79 -14.79 13.35
CA GLN A 50 -5.90 -15.54 13.92
C GLN A 50 -5.69 -17.05 13.79
N VAL A 51 -5.34 -17.55 12.59
CA VAL A 51 -5.19 -18.99 12.35
C VAL A 51 -3.99 -19.58 13.10
N LEU A 52 -2.86 -18.87 13.12
CA LEU A 52 -1.64 -19.31 13.81
C LEU A 52 -1.87 -19.48 15.32
N GLN A 53 -2.63 -18.56 15.92
CA GLN A 53 -2.98 -18.63 17.34
C GLN A 53 -4.06 -19.67 17.61
N GLN A 54 -5.12 -19.73 16.79
CA GLN A 54 -6.21 -20.71 16.96
C GLN A 54 -5.78 -22.16 16.74
N SER A 55 -4.67 -22.37 16.04
CA SER A 55 -4.11 -23.70 15.76
C SER A 55 -2.93 -24.06 16.68
N ASP A 56 -2.69 -23.27 17.74
CA ASP A 56 -1.59 -23.43 18.69
C ASP A 56 -0.19 -23.53 18.03
N ILE A 57 -0.04 -22.98 16.81
CA ILE A 57 1.24 -22.94 16.09
C ILE A 57 2.13 -21.84 16.70
N VAL A 58 1.50 -20.74 17.13
CA VAL A 58 2.16 -19.59 17.75
C VAL A 58 1.35 -19.19 18.97
N GLU A 59 2.00 -19.04 20.13
CA GLU A 59 1.34 -18.59 21.36
C GLU A 59 0.81 -17.15 21.21
N THR A 60 1.68 -16.22 20.78
CA THR A 60 1.28 -14.84 20.47
C THR A 60 1.72 -14.41 19.07
N ALA A 61 0.79 -13.99 18.23
CA ALA A 61 1.10 -13.34 16.97
C ALA A 61 0.67 -11.86 17.03
N SER A 62 1.49 -10.94 16.52
CA SER A 62 1.14 -9.51 16.42
C SER A 62 1.31 -8.99 15.00
N VAL A 63 0.39 -8.12 14.59
CA VAL A 63 0.43 -7.47 13.27
C VAL A 63 0.91 -6.03 13.43
N GLU A 64 1.96 -5.68 12.69
CA GLU A 64 2.51 -4.31 12.61
C GLU A 64 2.24 -3.73 11.22
N ASN A 65 1.44 -2.66 11.14
CA ASN A 65 1.14 -1.98 9.88
C ASN A 65 2.23 -0.96 9.53
N ILE A 66 2.87 -1.12 8.37
CA ILE A 66 3.91 -0.21 7.85
C ILE A 66 3.53 0.24 6.43
N PRO A 67 2.58 1.20 6.30
CA PRO A 67 2.05 1.61 5.01
C PRO A 67 3.02 2.46 4.19
N GLY A 68 2.76 2.54 2.88
CA GLY A 68 3.31 3.56 1.98
C GLY A 68 4.12 3.00 0.82
N ALA A 69 4.16 3.78 -0.28
CA ALA A 69 4.83 3.46 -1.55
C ALA A 69 4.55 2.02 -2.04
N ALA A 70 3.28 1.60 -1.97
CA ALA A 70 2.82 0.26 -2.32
C ALA A 70 3.70 -0.85 -1.71
N GLY A 71 4.05 -0.66 -0.43
CA GLY A 71 4.71 -1.62 0.43
C GLY A 71 6.24 -1.60 0.40
N THR A 72 6.86 -0.82 -0.48
CA THR A 72 8.34 -0.70 -0.55
C THR A 72 8.94 -0.07 0.72
N ILE A 73 8.19 0.74 1.47
CA ILE A 73 8.62 1.25 2.79
C ILE A 73 8.73 0.10 3.81
N GLY A 74 7.71 -0.75 3.89
CA GLY A 74 7.72 -1.94 4.75
C GLY A 74 8.84 -2.91 4.35
N LEU A 75 9.08 -3.08 3.05
CA LEU A 75 10.21 -3.85 2.54
C LEU A 75 11.54 -3.28 3.02
N ALA A 76 11.81 -2.00 2.82
CA ALA A 76 13.05 -1.35 3.29
C ALA A 76 13.23 -1.51 4.82
N ARG A 77 12.14 -1.39 5.59
CA ARG A 77 12.16 -1.58 7.06
C ARG A 77 12.50 -3.02 7.47
N LEU A 78 12.00 -4.02 6.73
CA LEU A 78 12.34 -5.43 6.93
C LEU A 78 13.83 -5.67 6.67
N LEU A 79 14.37 -5.16 5.56
CA LEU A 79 15.78 -5.30 5.22
C LEU A 79 16.70 -4.61 6.24
N GLY A 80 16.35 -3.39 6.63
CA GLY A 80 17.24 -2.52 7.43
C GLY A 80 17.28 -2.89 8.91
N ALA A 81 16.13 -3.16 9.52
CA ALA A 81 16.04 -3.24 10.99
C ALA A 81 15.56 -4.60 11.52
N GLU A 82 15.21 -5.56 10.66
CA GLU A 82 14.86 -6.94 11.06
C GLU A 82 15.88 -7.99 10.60
N ARG A 83 17.01 -7.57 10.02
CA ARG A 83 18.06 -8.47 9.50
C ARG A 83 18.44 -9.56 10.51
N GLY A 84 18.48 -10.80 10.04
CA GLY A 84 18.87 -11.97 10.83
C GLY A 84 17.82 -12.49 11.82
N LYS A 85 16.71 -11.79 12.04
CA LYS A 85 15.70 -12.22 13.01
C LYS A 85 14.83 -13.35 12.47
N GLY A 86 14.59 -14.35 13.32
CA GLY A 86 13.81 -15.55 13.02
C GLY A 86 12.32 -15.50 13.39
N ASP A 87 11.90 -14.45 14.09
CA ASP A 87 10.58 -14.24 14.70
C ASP A 87 9.80 -13.09 14.04
N VAL A 88 10.18 -12.74 12.82
CA VAL A 88 9.54 -11.70 12.00
C VAL A 88 9.29 -12.23 10.60
N THR A 89 8.10 -11.99 10.06
CA THR A 89 7.75 -12.21 8.65
C THR A 89 6.97 -11.01 8.13
N MET A 90 6.91 -10.84 6.81
CA MET A 90 6.19 -9.76 6.16
C MET A 90 5.29 -10.30 5.05
N VAL A 91 4.07 -9.81 4.97
CA VAL A 91 3.19 -10.04 3.82
C VAL A 91 3.72 -9.25 2.61
N SER A 92 3.83 -9.92 1.47
CA SER A 92 4.18 -9.32 0.18
C SER A 92 3.18 -9.76 -0.90
N GLY A 93 3.38 -9.38 -2.15
CA GLY A 93 2.48 -9.74 -3.25
C GLY A 93 2.77 -9.04 -4.56
N LEU A 94 1.91 -9.31 -5.54
CA LEU A 94 2.00 -8.76 -6.91
C LEU A 94 2.12 -7.23 -6.94
N ILE A 95 1.34 -6.52 -6.12
CA ILE A 95 1.35 -5.05 -6.06
C ILE A 95 2.74 -4.52 -5.70
N MET A 96 3.48 -5.22 -4.83
CA MET A 96 4.82 -4.79 -4.43
C MET A 96 5.82 -4.92 -5.60
N LEU A 97 5.70 -5.96 -6.43
CA LEU A 97 6.52 -6.08 -7.65
C LEU A 97 6.25 -4.92 -8.61
N GLY A 98 4.98 -4.56 -8.78
CA GLY A 98 4.60 -3.42 -9.63
C GLY A 98 5.19 -2.10 -9.11
N ALA A 99 5.18 -1.90 -7.80
CA ALA A 99 5.76 -0.74 -7.14
C ALA A 99 7.29 -0.69 -7.27
N ILE A 100 7.97 -1.82 -7.06
CA ILE A 100 9.43 -1.93 -7.21
C ILE A 100 9.84 -1.49 -8.62
N ALA A 101 9.15 -2.02 -9.64
CA ALA A 101 9.42 -1.69 -11.03
C ALA A 101 9.08 -0.23 -11.37
N SER A 102 7.90 0.25 -10.96
CA SER A 102 7.44 1.61 -11.31
C SER A 102 8.28 2.71 -10.64
N TYR A 103 8.68 2.50 -9.40
CA TYR A 103 9.45 3.48 -8.62
C TYR A 103 10.96 3.31 -8.71
N HIS A 104 11.45 2.31 -9.47
CA HIS A 104 12.88 1.95 -9.50
C HIS A 104 13.44 1.78 -8.08
N SER A 105 12.71 1.04 -7.24
CA SER A 105 13.04 0.87 -5.84
C SER A 105 14.45 0.29 -5.68
N PRO A 106 15.31 0.86 -4.81
CA PRO A 106 16.65 0.32 -4.55
C PRO A 106 16.62 -0.99 -3.75
N VAL A 107 15.46 -1.35 -3.18
CA VAL A 107 15.21 -2.60 -2.47
C VAL A 107 14.16 -3.42 -3.20
N THR A 108 14.38 -4.73 -3.27
CA THR A 108 13.57 -5.65 -4.07
C THR A 108 13.24 -6.92 -3.30
N LEU A 109 12.36 -7.76 -3.85
CA LEU A 109 12.08 -9.08 -3.29
C LEU A 109 13.25 -10.07 -3.44
N ARG A 110 14.32 -9.70 -4.15
CA ARG A 110 15.56 -10.49 -4.21
C ARG A 110 16.43 -10.31 -2.97
N ASP A 111 16.19 -9.25 -2.21
CA ASP A 111 16.97 -8.87 -1.03
C ASP A 111 16.41 -9.43 0.28
N VAL A 112 15.41 -10.32 0.20
CA VAL A 112 14.72 -10.93 1.35
C VAL A 112 14.72 -12.45 1.25
N THR A 113 14.29 -13.11 2.33
CA THR A 113 14.22 -14.57 2.39
C THR A 113 12.83 -15.04 1.93
N PRO A 114 12.65 -15.71 0.77
CA PRO A 114 11.32 -15.96 0.19
C PRO A 114 10.60 -17.14 0.86
N ILE A 115 9.54 -16.92 1.67
CA ILE A 115 8.89 -18.00 2.44
C ILE A 115 7.96 -18.84 1.57
N ALA A 116 6.81 -18.27 1.20
CA ALA A 116 5.80 -18.94 0.39
C ALA A 116 4.81 -17.95 -0.22
N ARG A 117 4.26 -18.27 -1.40
CA ARG A 117 2.97 -17.73 -1.85
C ARG A 117 1.87 -18.40 -1.02
N LEU A 118 0.84 -17.63 -0.64
CA LEU A 118 -0.27 -18.12 0.18
C LEU A 118 -1.57 -18.16 -0.59
N THR A 119 -1.93 -17.03 -1.20
CA THR A 119 -3.26 -16.83 -1.77
C THR A 119 -3.18 -16.22 -3.15
N GLY A 120 -4.22 -16.47 -3.94
CA GLY A 120 -4.54 -15.76 -5.16
C GLY A 120 -5.96 -15.22 -5.09
N GLU A 121 -6.21 -14.11 -5.73
CA GLU A 121 -7.53 -13.52 -5.87
C GLU A 121 -7.68 -13.00 -7.28
N TYR A 122 -8.70 -13.49 -7.98
CA TYR A 122 -9.03 -12.99 -9.30
C TYR A 122 -9.93 -11.77 -9.20
N GLU A 123 -9.71 -10.85 -10.13
CA GLU A 123 -10.51 -9.65 -10.31
C GLU A 123 -11.75 -9.96 -11.16
N VAL A 124 -12.87 -9.30 -10.87
CA VAL A 124 -14.09 -9.33 -11.68
C VAL A 124 -14.34 -7.99 -12.35
N VAL A 125 -14.86 -8.02 -13.57
CA VAL A 125 -15.39 -6.84 -14.27
C VAL A 125 -16.90 -6.82 -14.06
N VAL A 126 -17.42 -5.78 -13.45
CA VAL A 126 -18.85 -5.63 -13.16
C VAL A 126 -19.41 -4.33 -13.72
N VAL A 127 -20.72 -4.31 -13.93
CA VAL A 127 -21.50 -3.11 -14.21
C VAL A 127 -22.76 -3.10 -13.33
N PRO A 128 -23.42 -1.96 -13.12
CA PRO A 128 -24.71 -1.94 -12.42
C PRO A 128 -25.73 -2.87 -13.09
N ALA A 129 -26.63 -3.48 -12.33
CA ALA A 129 -27.64 -4.39 -12.91
C ALA A 129 -28.50 -3.70 -13.99
N ALA A 130 -28.76 -2.40 -13.82
CA ALA A 130 -29.49 -1.56 -14.78
C ALA A 130 -28.65 -1.07 -15.98
N SER A 131 -27.36 -1.41 -16.05
CA SER A 131 -26.45 -0.97 -17.11
C SER A 131 -26.94 -1.41 -18.50
N PRO A 132 -26.78 -0.56 -19.53
CA PRO A 132 -27.05 -0.94 -20.91
C PRO A 132 -26.08 -2.03 -21.41
N TYR A 133 -24.91 -2.16 -20.78
CA TYR A 133 -23.94 -3.21 -21.11
C TYR A 133 -24.36 -4.52 -20.43
N ARG A 134 -24.71 -5.52 -21.24
CA ARG A 134 -25.17 -6.83 -20.74
C ARG A 134 -24.10 -7.90 -20.87
N THR A 135 -23.19 -7.72 -21.82
CA THR A 135 -22.05 -8.60 -22.07
C THR A 135 -20.75 -7.82 -22.01
N LEU A 136 -19.62 -8.53 -21.87
CA LEU A 136 -18.31 -7.90 -22.01
C LEU A 136 -18.15 -7.29 -23.41
N THR A 137 -18.64 -7.95 -24.46
CA THR A 137 -18.60 -7.44 -25.83
C THR A 137 -19.25 -6.06 -25.96
N ASP A 138 -20.44 -5.85 -25.38
CA ASP A 138 -21.12 -4.55 -25.41
C ASP A 138 -20.24 -3.45 -24.81
N LEU A 139 -19.61 -3.74 -23.66
CA LEU A 139 -18.73 -2.81 -22.96
C LEU A 139 -17.47 -2.52 -23.79
N LEU A 140 -16.85 -3.57 -24.35
CA LEU A 140 -15.61 -3.45 -25.11
C LEU A 140 -15.80 -2.76 -26.46
N ASP A 141 -16.94 -2.92 -27.11
CA ASP A 141 -17.25 -2.22 -28.37
C ASP A 141 -17.41 -0.71 -28.13
N ALA A 142 -18.13 -0.33 -27.06
CA ALA A 142 -18.20 1.07 -26.63
C ALA A 142 -16.83 1.61 -26.21
N PHE A 143 -16.03 0.78 -25.52
CA PHE A 143 -14.68 1.14 -25.10
C PHE A 143 -13.73 1.35 -26.29
N ARG A 144 -13.74 0.49 -27.31
CA ARG A 144 -12.94 0.67 -28.53
C ARG A 144 -13.34 1.94 -29.30
N ALA A 145 -14.64 2.22 -29.38
CA ALA A 145 -15.14 3.37 -30.11
C ALA A 145 -14.74 4.69 -29.44
N ARG A 146 -14.90 4.78 -28.11
CA ARG A 146 -14.55 5.98 -27.33
C ARG A 146 -14.02 5.59 -25.94
N PRO A 147 -12.72 5.27 -25.82
CA PRO A 147 -12.10 4.83 -24.57
C PRO A 147 -12.40 5.71 -23.36
N GLU A 148 -12.37 7.03 -23.55
CA GLU A 148 -12.56 8.02 -22.48
C GLU A 148 -14.00 8.04 -21.94
N SER A 149 -14.96 7.50 -22.71
CA SER A 149 -16.37 7.43 -22.32
C SER A 149 -16.69 6.28 -21.36
N ILE A 150 -15.78 5.32 -21.21
CA ILE A 150 -15.92 4.22 -20.24
C ILE A 150 -15.08 4.58 -19.01
N ALA A 151 -15.75 5.03 -17.96
CA ALA A 151 -15.11 5.25 -16.66
C ALA A 151 -15.01 3.91 -15.92
N TRP A 152 -13.78 3.48 -15.64
CA TRP A 152 -13.46 2.25 -14.91
C TRP A 152 -13.15 2.61 -13.46
N ALA A 153 -13.95 2.14 -12.51
CA ALA A 153 -13.67 2.27 -11.09
C ALA A 153 -12.94 1.05 -10.55
N GLY A 154 -12.06 1.27 -9.58
CA GLY A 154 -11.45 0.22 -8.79
C GLY A 154 -10.66 0.80 -7.63
N GLY A 155 -9.84 -0.04 -7.01
CA GLY A 155 -8.92 0.33 -5.96
C GLY A 155 -7.85 1.34 -6.41
N SER A 156 -6.88 1.55 -5.52
CA SER A 156 -5.90 2.63 -5.65
C SER A 156 -5.15 2.62 -6.98
N ALA A 157 -4.75 3.80 -7.45
CA ALA A 157 -3.92 3.94 -8.64
C ALA A 157 -2.63 3.10 -8.52
N GLY A 158 -2.28 2.39 -9.58
CA GLY A 158 -1.17 1.42 -9.63
C GLY A 158 -1.51 0.04 -9.04
N GLY A 159 -2.73 -0.15 -8.51
CA GLY A 159 -3.23 -1.44 -8.04
C GLY A 159 -3.57 -2.42 -9.16
N THR A 160 -3.91 -3.65 -8.78
CA THR A 160 -4.24 -4.74 -9.72
C THR A 160 -5.45 -4.43 -10.59
N ASP A 161 -6.41 -3.67 -10.08
CA ASP A 161 -7.63 -3.28 -10.75
C ASP A 161 -7.33 -2.35 -11.96
N GLN A 162 -6.47 -1.35 -11.76
CA GLN A 162 -6.01 -0.47 -12.83
C GLN A 162 -5.14 -1.23 -13.84
N ILE A 163 -4.26 -2.12 -13.34
CA ILE A 163 -3.44 -2.97 -14.19
C ILE A 163 -4.34 -3.83 -15.08
N LEU A 164 -5.42 -4.41 -14.55
CA LEU A 164 -6.35 -5.19 -15.33
C LEU A 164 -7.08 -4.35 -16.38
N ALA A 165 -7.56 -3.16 -16.03
CA ALA A 165 -8.16 -2.23 -17.01
C ALA A 165 -7.18 -1.93 -18.16
N GLY A 166 -5.91 -1.69 -17.84
CA GLY A 166 -4.85 -1.46 -18.81
C GLY A 166 -4.55 -2.68 -19.69
N LEU A 167 -4.51 -3.88 -19.10
CA LEU A 167 -4.32 -5.14 -19.83
C LEU A 167 -5.48 -5.43 -20.78
N ILE A 168 -6.72 -5.19 -20.33
CA ILE A 168 -7.90 -5.30 -21.19
C ILE A 168 -7.79 -4.31 -22.36
N ALA A 169 -7.40 -3.06 -22.08
CA ALA A 169 -7.22 -2.05 -23.12
C ALA A 169 -6.19 -2.49 -24.18
N ASP A 170 -5.00 -2.91 -23.76
CA ASP A 170 -3.94 -3.42 -24.66
C ASP A 170 -4.46 -4.59 -25.51
N ALA A 171 -5.09 -5.57 -24.87
CA ALA A 171 -5.61 -6.76 -25.53
C ALA A 171 -6.71 -6.46 -26.58
N VAL A 172 -7.42 -5.34 -26.45
CA VAL A 172 -8.46 -4.92 -27.40
C VAL A 172 -8.02 -3.83 -28.37
N GLY A 173 -6.73 -3.50 -28.40
CA GLY A 173 -6.15 -2.50 -29.30
C GLY A 173 -6.35 -1.04 -28.86
N VAL A 174 -6.70 -0.80 -27.60
CA VAL A 174 -6.82 0.53 -27.01
C VAL A 174 -5.56 0.84 -26.23
N SER A 175 -4.93 1.98 -26.51
CA SER A 175 -3.78 2.46 -25.73
C SER A 175 -4.15 2.54 -24.23
N PRO A 176 -3.41 1.86 -23.33
CA PRO A 176 -3.69 1.90 -21.89
C PRO A 176 -3.72 3.31 -21.29
N ARG A 177 -2.96 4.26 -21.87
CA ARG A 177 -2.98 5.68 -21.48
C ARG A 177 -4.32 6.40 -21.69
N ARG A 178 -5.23 5.81 -22.48
CA ARG A 178 -6.57 6.34 -22.75
C ARG A 178 -7.64 5.73 -21.84
N VAL A 179 -7.26 4.80 -20.96
CA VAL A 179 -8.18 4.25 -19.96
C VAL A 179 -8.56 5.39 -19.01
N ASN A 180 -9.85 5.73 -18.98
CA ASN A 180 -10.41 6.61 -17.97
C ASN A 180 -10.61 5.82 -16.66
N TYR A 181 -9.53 5.71 -15.87
CA TYR A 181 -9.55 5.01 -14.59
C TYR A 181 -9.81 5.97 -13.43
N VAL A 182 -10.81 5.65 -12.61
CA VAL A 182 -11.20 6.39 -11.41
C VAL A 182 -10.77 5.57 -10.19
N ALA A 183 -9.69 5.99 -9.55
CA ALA A 183 -9.13 5.31 -8.39
C ALA A 183 -9.87 5.67 -7.10
N PHE A 184 -10.16 4.65 -6.29
CA PHE A 184 -10.74 4.80 -4.95
C PHE A 184 -9.80 4.24 -3.87
N ALA A 185 -10.11 4.49 -2.59
CA ALA A 185 -9.30 3.96 -1.50
C ALA A 185 -9.40 2.42 -1.38
N GLY A 186 -10.45 1.81 -1.92
CA GLY A 186 -10.66 0.35 -1.97
C GLY A 186 -11.98 -0.03 -2.64
N GLY A 187 -12.29 -1.34 -2.69
CA GLY A 187 -13.46 -1.84 -3.43
C GLY A 187 -14.79 -1.34 -2.90
N GLY A 188 -14.94 -1.08 -1.60
CA GLY A 188 -16.18 -0.54 -1.03
C GLY A 188 -16.61 0.82 -1.60
N GLU A 189 -15.67 1.77 -1.69
CA GLU A 189 -15.93 3.08 -2.31
C GLU A 189 -16.16 2.94 -3.83
N SER A 190 -15.36 2.12 -4.50
CA SER A 190 -15.52 1.89 -5.94
C SER A 190 -16.89 1.26 -6.27
N MET A 191 -17.36 0.33 -5.43
CA MET A 191 -18.66 -0.31 -5.55
C MET A 191 -19.79 0.69 -5.33
N ALA A 192 -19.66 1.60 -4.36
CA ALA A 192 -20.63 2.68 -4.18
C ALA A 192 -20.74 3.58 -5.41
N ALA A 193 -19.60 3.92 -6.04
CA ALA A 193 -19.57 4.70 -7.28
C ALA A 193 -20.21 3.95 -8.45
N VAL A 194 -19.97 2.63 -8.57
CA VAL A 194 -20.63 1.75 -9.56
C VAL A 194 -22.13 1.76 -9.33
N LEU A 195 -22.61 1.44 -8.14
CA LEU A 195 -24.04 1.39 -7.80
C LEU A 195 -24.74 2.75 -7.99
N GLY A 196 -24.04 3.85 -7.71
CA GLY A 196 -24.52 5.22 -7.93
C GLY A 196 -24.52 5.66 -9.39
N GLY A 197 -24.00 4.85 -10.32
CA GLY A 197 -23.90 5.18 -11.74
C GLY A 197 -22.92 6.32 -12.05
N GLN A 198 -21.99 6.60 -11.13
CA GLN A 198 -20.95 7.63 -11.31
C GLN A 198 -19.86 7.20 -12.29
N VAL A 199 -19.72 5.89 -12.48
CA VAL A 199 -18.74 5.22 -13.32
C VAL A 199 -19.44 4.14 -14.15
N THR A 200 -18.82 3.74 -15.25
CA THR A 200 -19.42 2.82 -16.23
C THR A 200 -19.28 1.36 -15.81
N ALA A 201 -18.08 0.99 -15.36
CA ALA A 201 -17.73 -0.37 -14.96
C ALA A 201 -16.86 -0.34 -13.70
N GLY A 202 -16.94 -1.40 -12.91
CA GLY A 202 -16.06 -1.64 -11.76
C GLY A 202 -15.13 -2.81 -12.03
N ILE A 203 -13.90 -2.71 -11.52
CA ILE A 203 -12.95 -3.81 -11.39
C ILE A 203 -12.54 -3.89 -9.92
N SER A 204 -12.59 -5.08 -9.35
CA SER A 204 -12.07 -5.37 -8.01
C SER A 204 -11.96 -6.87 -7.80
N GLY A 205 -11.22 -7.26 -6.76
CA GLY A 205 -11.14 -8.65 -6.30
C GLY A 205 -12.54 -9.22 -6.05
N LEU A 206 -12.75 -10.47 -6.47
CA LEU A 206 -14.03 -11.15 -6.35
C LEU A 206 -14.63 -11.06 -4.95
N GLY A 207 -13.81 -11.22 -3.90
CA GLY A 207 -14.27 -11.19 -2.52
C GLY A 207 -14.91 -9.86 -2.12
N GLU A 208 -14.38 -8.73 -2.63
CA GLU A 208 -14.88 -7.39 -2.32
C GLU A 208 -16.24 -7.12 -2.97
N PHE A 209 -16.48 -7.67 -4.16
CA PHE A 209 -17.74 -7.47 -4.91
C PHE A 209 -18.75 -8.59 -4.70
N ALA A 210 -18.35 -9.74 -4.13
CA ALA A 210 -19.20 -10.91 -3.93
C ALA A 210 -20.56 -10.60 -3.26
N PRO A 211 -20.67 -9.76 -2.21
CA PRO A 211 -21.96 -9.45 -1.62
C PRO A 211 -22.94 -8.77 -2.58
N GLN A 212 -22.45 -7.86 -3.43
CA GLN A 212 -23.29 -7.13 -4.39
C GLN A 212 -23.64 -7.98 -5.61
N ILE A 213 -22.71 -8.86 -6.01
CA ILE A 213 -22.97 -9.89 -7.03
C ILE A 213 -24.08 -10.83 -6.54
N ALA A 214 -23.98 -11.32 -5.30
CA ALA A 214 -25.00 -12.19 -4.70
C ALA A 214 -26.34 -11.48 -4.52
N ALA A 215 -26.34 -10.19 -4.20
CA ALA A 215 -27.55 -9.36 -4.11
C ALA A 215 -28.17 -9.03 -5.48
N GLY A 216 -27.47 -9.31 -6.59
CA GLY A 216 -27.93 -9.00 -7.95
C GLY A 216 -27.98 -7.50 -8.27
N THR A 217 -27.31 -6.65 -7.48
CA THR A 217 -27.27 -5.19 -7.69
C THR A 217 -26.24 -4.81 -8.76
N VAL A 218 -25.29 -5.69 -9.03
CA VAL A 218 -24.34 -5.61 -10.16
C VAL A 218 -24.39 -6.88 -11.01
N ARG A 219 -24.02 -6.74 -12.28
CA ARG A 219 -23.82 -7.84 -13.23
C ARG A 219 -22.33 -8.06 -13.45
N VAL A 220 -21.88 -9.30 -13.30
CA VAL A 220 -20.51 -9.71 -13.67
C VAL A 220 -20.45 -9.93 -15.17
N LEU A 221 -19.55 -9.23 -15.86
CA LEU A 221 -19.30 -9.37 -17.29
C LEU A 221 -18.13 -10.30 -17.59
N ALA A 222 -17.13 -10.33 -16.72
CA ALA A 222 -15.98 -11.20 -16.86
C ALA A 222 -15.30 -11.46 -15.53
N ILE A 223 -14.54 -12.55 -15.47
CA ILE A 223 -13.54 -12.81 -14.45
C ILE A 223 -12.16 -12.95 -15.10
N SER A 224 -11.12 -12.46 -14.43
CA SER A 224 -9.72 -12.45 -14.91
C SER A 224 -8.99 -13.79 -14.75
N SER A 225 -9.70 -14.85 -14.37
CA SER A 225 -9.15 -16.19 -14.22
C SER A 225 -8.88 -16.88 -15.56
N ASP A 226 -7.95 -17.82 -15.52
CA ASP A 226 -7.57 -18.67 -16.65
C ASP A 226 -8.66 -19.70 -17.01
N ALA A 227 -9.48 -20.09 -16.04
CA ALA A 227 -10.66 -20.93 -16.20
C ALA A 227 -11.81 -20.42 -15.32
N ARG A 228 -13.05 -20.83 -15.64
CA ARG A 228 -14.22 -20.47 -14.82
C ARG A 228 -14.08 -20.98 -13.39
N LEU A 229 -14.52 -20.17 -12.43
CA LEU A 229 -14.57 -20.57 -11.02
C LEU A 229 -15.92 -21.23 -10.70
N PRO A 230 -15.96 -22.31 -9.89
CA PRO A 230 -17.20 -23.02 -9.58
C PRO A 230 -18.29 -22.14 -8.95
N ASP A 231 -17.90 -21.20 -8.11
CA ASP A 231 -18.81 -20.37 -7.30
C ASP A 231 -19.17 -19.04 -7.95
N VAL A 232 -18.67 -18.76 -9.16
CA VAL A 232 -18.93 -17.51 -9.89
C VAL A 232 -19.48 -17.82 -11.27
N GLN A 233 -20.73 -17.44 -11.50
CA GLN A 233 -21.39 -17.55 -12.80
C GLN A 233 -20.91 -16.43 -13.74
N ALA A 234 -19.63 -16.45 -14.11
CA ALA A 234 -19.02 -15.49 -15.02
C ALA A 234 -18.13 -16.19 -16.07
N PRO A 235 -18.22 -15.81 -17.35
CA PRO A 235 -17.22 -16.19 -18.33
C PRO A 235 -15.86 -15.55 -17.99
N THR A 236 -14.78 -16.22 -18.35
CA THR A 236 -13.43 -15.64 -18.28
C THR A 236 -13.25 -14.57 -19.36
N LEU A 237 -12.22 -13.73 -19.22
CA LEU A 237 -11.77 -12.84 -20.29
C LEU A 237 -11.36 -13.63 -21.54
N ARG A 238 -10.64 -14.75 -21.36
CA ARG A 238 -10.16 -15.62 -22.46
C ARG A 238 -11.28 -16.24 -23.27
N GLU A 239 -12.31 -16.78 -22.62
CA GLU A 239 -13.50 -17.32 -23.31
C GLU A 239 -14.21 -16.28 -24.18
N GLN A 240 -13.99 -15.00 -23.91
CA GLN A 240 -14.57 -13.87 -24.63
C GLN A 240 -13.58 -13.21 -25.61
N GLY A 241 -12.45 -13.87 -25.89
CA GLY A 241 -11.46 -13.41 -26.87
C GLY A 241 -10.51 -12.32 -26.36
N VAL A 242 -10.46 -12.09 -25.05
CA VAL A 242 -9.51 -11.16 -24.41
C VAL A 242 -8.44 -11.98 -23.71
N GLU A 243 -7.26 -12.11 -24.32
CA GLU A 243 -6.13 -12.93 -23.82
C GLU A 243 -5.42 -12.30 -22.61
N VAL A 244 -6.16 -12.17 -21.51
CA VAL A 244 -5.72 -11.58 -20.26
C VAL A 244 -6.05 -12.51 -19.11
N VAL A 245 -5.03 -12.81 -18.31
CA VAL A 245 -5.16 -13.47 -17.00
C VAL A 245 -4.42 -12.62 -15.99
N LEU A 246 -5.09 -12.30 -14.89
CA LEU A 246 -4.49 -11.57 -13.77
C LEU A 246 -5.00 -12.14 -12.46
N GLU A 247 -4.08 -12.69 -11.67
CA GLU A 247 -4.37 -13.15 -10.31
C GLU A 247 -3.57 -12.27 -9.35
N ASN A 248 -4.27 -11.56 -8.45
CA ASN A 248 -3.64 -10.82 -7.36
C ASN A 248 -3.22 -11.81 -6.28
N TRP A 249 -1.92 -12.09 -6.18
CA TRP A 249 -1.40 -13.03 -5.19
C TRP A 249 -0.73 -12.34 -4.02
N ARG A 250 -0.86 -12.96 -2.84
CA ARG A 250 -0.15 -12.59 -1.61
C ARG A 250 0.82 -13.69 -1.20
N SER A 251 1.92 -13.27 -0.59
CA SER A 251 3.02 -14.14 -0.19
C SER A 251 3.61 -13.70 1.15
N LEU A 252 4.56 -14.48 1.65
CA LEU A 252 5.37 -14.18 2.81
C LEU A 252 6.85 -14.15 2.47
N VAL A 253 7.52 -13.16 3.06
CA VAL A 253 8.98 -13.01 3.01
C VAL A 253 9.51 -12.80 4.43
N GLY A 254 10.66 -13.38 4.73
CA GLY A 254 11.40 -13.19 5.97
C GLY A 254 12.56 -12.21 5.79
N PRO A 255 13.12 -11.69 6.90
CA PRO A 255 14.30 -10.83 6.85
C PRO A 255 15.50 -11.47 6.13
N PRO A 256 16.38 -10.67 5.51
CA PRO A 256 17.63 -11.17 4.98
C PRO A 256 18.54 -11.70 6.08
N GLY A 257 19.34 -12.72 5.77
CA GLY A 257 20.33 -13.30 6.69
C GLY A 257 19.72 -14.09 7.85
N MET A 258 18.42 -14.43 7.79
CA MET A 258 17.78 -15.35 8.73
C MET A 258 18.54 -16.69 8.78
N GLY A 259 18.71 -17.25 9.97
CA GLY A 259 19.38 -18.54 10.16
C GLY A 259 18.61 -19.70 9.52
N VAL A 260 19.32 -20.77 9.13
CA VAL A 260 18.72 -21.94 8.48
C VAL A 260 17.64 -22.59 9.36
N GLU A 261 17.87 -22.66 10.66
CA GLU A 261 16.91 -23.22 11.62
C GLU A 261 15.66 -22.35 11.78
N ASP A 262 15.84 -21.03 11.86
CA ASP A 262 14.74 -20.06 11.91
C ASP A 262 13.89 -20.12 10.65
N ARG A 263 14.54 -20.21 9.49
CA ARG A 263 13.86 -20.38 8.22
C ARG A 263 13.04 -21.67 8.20
N ALA A 264 13.65 -22.79 8.59
CA ALA A 264 12.97 -24.08 8.62
C ALA A 264 11.79 -24.08 9.63
N ARG A 265 11.92 -23.37 10.75
CA ARG A 265 10.83 -23.20 11.73
C ARG A 265 9.68 -22.40 11.14
N LEU A 266 9.97 -21.28 10.47
CA LEU A 266 8.95 -20.46 9.80
C LEU A 266 8.25 -21.21 8.67
N ASP A 267 9.00 -21.98 7.86
CA ASP A 267 8.42 -22.83 6.82
C ASP A 267 7.43 -23.85 7.39
N ARG A 268 7.79 -24.52 8.49
CA ARG A 268 6.89 -25.48 9.15
C ARG A 268 5.67 -24.80 9.74
N ALA A 269 5.83 -23.64 10.37
CA ALA A 269 4.72 -22.87 10.93
C ALA A 269 3.73 -22.46 9.83
N VAL A 270 4.23 -21.97 8.69
CA VAL A 270 3.40 -21.60 7.55
C VAL A 270 2.74 -22.83 6.92
N ALA A 271 3.46 -23.94 6.75
CA ALA A 271 2.91 -25.19 6.22
C ALA A 271 1.78 -25.75 7.10
N ALA A 272 1.97 -25.75 8.42
CA ALA A 272 0.95 -26.15 9.39
C ALA A 272 -0.28 -25.23 9.32
N MET A 273 -0.05 -23.91 9.23
CA MET A 273 -1.12 -22.92 9.10
C MET A 273 -1.96 -23.18 7.85
N VAL A 274 -1.34 -23.29 6.67
CA VAL A 274 -2.09 -23.44 5.41
C VAL A 274 -2.83 -24.79 5.31
N SER A 275 -2.34 -25.81 6.00
CA SER A 275 -2.97 -27.13 6.07
C SER A 275 -4.14 -27.18 7.06
N SER A 276 -4.32 -26.15 7.89
CA SER A 276 -5.37 -26.13 8.91
C SER A 276 -6.76 -25.88 8.31
N THR A 277 -7.78 -26.47 8.93
CA THR A 277 -9.18 -26.19 8.59
C THR A 277 -9.52 -24.70 8.76
N ALA A 278 -8.91 -24.04 9.75
CA ALA A 278 -9.12 -22.62 10.02
C ALA A 278 -8.61 -21.76 8.86
N TRP A 279 -7.45 -22.05 8.28
CA TRP A 279 -6.99 -21.36 7.07
C TRP A 279 -7.92 -21.57 5.89
N GLN A 280 -8.37 -22.80 5.65
CA GLN A 280 -9.31 -23.11 4.57
C GLN A 280 -10.65 -22.39 4.75
N GLN A 281 -11.09 -22.13 5.99
CA GLN A 281 -12.25 -21.29 6.28
C GLN A 281 -11.99 -19.82 5.96
N MET A 282 -10.80 -19.30 6.27
CA MET A 282 -10.41 -17.93 5.90
C MET A 282 -10.37 -17.76 4.38
N LEU A 283 -9.78 -18.71 3.64
CA LEU A 283 -9.78 -18.70 2.18
C LEU A 283 -11.20 -18.57 1.62
N ARG A 284 -12.14 -19.41 2.08
CA ARG A 284 -13.55 -19.32 1.65
C ARG A 284 -14.22 -18.02 2.04
N ARG A 285 -13.99 -17.55 3.28
CA ARG A 285 -14.60 -16.31 3.80
C ARG A 285 -14.21 -15.09 2.96
N TYR A 286 -12.95 -15.02 2.53
CA TYR A 286 -12.44 -13.91 1.74
C TYR A 286 -12.48 -14.15 0.22
N GLY A 287 -12.93 -15.32 -0.24
CA GLY A 287 -12.93 -15.66 -1.66
C GLY A 287 -11.51 -15.85 -2.26
N TRP A 288 -10.54 -16.19 -1.42
CA TRP A 288 -9.17 -16.43 -1.84
C TRP A 288 -8.98 -17.85 -2.36
N SER A 289 -8.24 -17.97 -3.46
CA SER A 289 -7.76 -19.25 -3.98
C SER A 289 -6.57 -19.73 -3.16
N ASP A 290 -6.54 -21.03 -2.84
CA ASP A 290 -5.36 -21.66 -2.25
C ASP A 290 -4.25 -21.70 -3.31
N ARG A 291 -3.18 -20.95 -3.04
CA ARG A 291 -2.03 -20.80 -3.93
C ARG A 291 -0.73 -21.12 -3.21
N TYR A 292 -0.80 -21.97 -2.19
CA TYR A 292 0.37 -22.35 -1.43
C TYR A 292 1.46 -22.91 -2.34
N LEU A 293 2.59 -22.20 -2.35
CA LEU A 293 3.80 -22.57 -3.07
C LEU A 293 4.97 -22.08 -2.23
N ALA A 294 5.88 -22.97 -1.84
CA ALA A 294 6.96 -22.66 -0.92
C ALA A 294 8.34 -23.02 -1.49
N GLY A 295 9.39 -22.63 -0.77
CA GLY A 295 10.77 -23.00 -1.06
C GLY A 295 11.28 -22.47 -2.42
N ALA A 296 12.14 -23.26 -3.07
CA ALA A 296 12.77 -22.86 -4.33
C ALA A 296 11.77 -22.61 -5.47
N ALA A 297 10.63 -23.30 -5.47
CA ALA A 297 9.58 -23.09 -6.46
C ALA A 297 8.94 -21.70 -6.31
N PHE A 298 8.75 -21.22 -5.08
CA PHE A 298 8.28 -19.86 -4.84
C PHE A 298 9.30 -18.81 -5.25
N ALA A 299 10.58 -19.00 -4.92
CA ALA A 299 11.64 -18.09 -5.34
C ALA A 299 11.69 -17.93 -6.88
N ARG A 300 11.54 -19.04 -7.61
CA ARG A 300 11.45 -19.03 -9.08
C ARG A 300 10.19 -18.31 -9.57
N PHE A 301 9.04 -18.61 -8.97
CA PHE A 301 7.78 -17.95 -9.30
C PHE A 301 7.87 -16.42 -9.18
N VAL A 302 8.54 -15.90 -8.13
CA VAL A 302 8.74 -14.45 -7.96
C VAL A 302 9.56 -13.85 -9.10
N LEU A 303 10.61 -14.53 -9.57
CA LEU A 303 11.43 -14.07 -10.69
C LEU A 303 10.64 -14.04 -12.01
N ASP A 304 9.82 -15.06 -12.25
CA ASP A 304 8.98 -15.14 -13.45
C ASP A 304 7.90 -14.03 -13.41
N GLU A 305 7.28 -13.79 -12.25
CA GLU A 305 6.32 -12.71 -12.05
C GLU A 305 6.96 -11.31 -12.17
N GLU A 306 8.18 -11.13 -11.68
CA GLU A 306 8.90 -9.85 -11.81
C GLU A 306 9.10 -9.49 -13.29
N ALA A 307 9.53 -10.47 -14.11
CA ALA A 307 9.67 -10.28 -15.56
C ALA A 307 8.31 -10.01 -16.23
N ARG A 308 7.27 -10.76 -15.85
CA ARG A 308 5.91 -10.56 -16.37
C ARG A 308 5.39 -9.16 -16.06
N VAL A 309 5.50 -8.73 -14.80
CA VAL A 309 5.04 -7.41 -14.34
C VAL A 309 5.81 -6.29 -15.02
N ALA A 310 7.13 -6.40 -15.14
CA ALA A 310 7.95 -5.40 -15.83
C ALA A 310 7.50 -5.24 -17.29
N SER A 311 7.26 -6.36 -18.01
CA SER A 311 6.75 -6.32 -19.39
C SER A 311 5.37 -5.68 -19.48
N ILE A 312 4.48 -5.96 -18.52
CA ILE A 312 3.15 -5.33 -18.47
C ILE A 312 3.31 -3.83 -18.28
N LEU A 313 4.06 -3.37 -17.28
CA LEU A 313 4.18 -1.95 -16.98
C LEU A 313 4.83 -1.15 -18.11
N ASP A 314 5.78 -1.74 -18.84
CA ASP A 314 6.39 -1.15 -20.03
C ASP A 314 5.33 -0.90 -21.12
N LYS A 315 4.49 -1.91 -21.41
CA LYS A 315 3.36 -1.78 -22.36
C LYS A 315 2.34 -0.75 -21.91
N LEU A 316 2.04 -0.70 -20.61
CA LEU A 316 1.11 0.29 -20.05
C LEU A 316 1.71 1.72 -20.06
N GLY A 317 3.02 1.86 -20.32
CA GLY A 317 3.75 3.12 -20.27
C GLY A 317 3.80 3.72 -18.85
N VAL A 318 3.72 2.85 -17.83
CA VAL A 318 3.74 3.17 -16.40
C VAL A 318 5.16 3.12 -15.83
N VAL A 319 6.09 2.44 -16.53
CA VAL A 319 7.53 2.62 -16.25
C VAL A 319 7.89 4.03 -16.69
N ALA A 320 8.19 4.90 -15.73
CA ALA A 320 8.86 6.15 -16.05
C ALA A 320 10.13 5.79 -16.83
N ALA A 321 10.29 6.30 -18.06
CA ALA A 321 11.55 6.18 -18.77
C ALA A 321 12.69 6.59 -17.81
N PRO A 322 13.87 5.96 -17.86
CA PRO A 322 14.98 6.33 -17.00
C PRO A 322 15.42 7.74 -17.42
N THR A 323 14.78 8.76 -16.85
CA THR A 323 15.25 10.13 -16.95
C THR A 323 16.51 10.15 -16.12
N ALA A 324 17.65 10.21 -16.79
CA ALA A 324 18.92 10.50 -16.16
C ALA A 324 18.78 11.86 -15.43
N GLY A 325 18.51 11.79 -14.12
CA GLY A 325 18.23 12.93 -13.26
C GLY A 325 17.77 12.42 -11.89
N PRO A 326 18.14 13.09 -10.78
CA PRO A 326 17.74 12.64 -9.45
C PRO A 326 16.21 12.61 -9.38
N ALA A 327 15.67 11.51 -8.86
CA ALA A 327 14.24 11.22 -8.76
C ALA A 327 13.46 12.48 -8.33
N SER A 328 12.61 12.99 -9.23
CA SER A 328 11.66 14.04 -8.87
C SER A 328 10.78 13.49 -7.76
N VAL A 329 10.94 14.03 -6.56
CA VAL A 329 10.06 13.75 -5.43
C VAL A 329 8.67 14.23 -5.88
N GLY A 330 7.79 13.29 -6.24
CA GLY A 330 6.45 13.61 -6.72
C GLY A 330 5.74 14.55 -5.74
N PHE A 331 4.79 15.36 -6.22
CA PHE A 331 4.15 16.48 -5.51
C PHE A 331 3.65 16.24 -4.07
N TYR A 332 3.58 14.99 -3.59
CA TYR A 332 2.99 14.60 -2.32
C TYR A 332 3.70 15.12 -1.05
N PRO A 333 5.05 15.09 -0.90
CA PRO A 333 5.72 15.66 0.27
C PRO A 333 5.63 17.19 0.30
N ILE A 334 5.48 17.83 -0.87
CA ILE A 334 5.33 19.28 -1.01
C ILE A 334 3.98 19.73 -0.41
N PHE A 335 2.89 18.99 -0.68
CA PHE A 335 1.58 19.28 -0.10
C PHE A 335 1.54 19.05 1.42
N VAL A 336 2.21 18.01 1.92
CA VAL A 336 2.28 17.73 3.36
C VAL A 336 3.09 18.80 4.10
N LEU A 337 4.23 19.24 3.54
CA LEU A 337 5.03 20.32 4.12
C LEU A 337 4.31 21.68 4.05
N ALA A 338 3.59 21.96 2.96
CA ALA A 338 2.76 23.16 2.84
C ALA A 338 1.59 23.15 3.85
N GLY A 339 0.95 21.99 4.06
CA GLY A 339 -0.09 21.81 5.07
C GLY A 339 0.43 21.99 6.51
N PHE A 340 1.62 21.47 6.81
CA PHE A 340 2.27 21.69 8.11
C PHE A 340 2.62 23.17 8.33
N ALA A 341 3.14 23.84 7.30
CA ALA A 341 3.43 25.28 7.37
C ALA A 341 2.14 26.09 7.62
N LEU A 342 1.04 25.76 6.92
CA LEU A 342 -0.27 26.38 7.14
C LEU A 342 -0.81 26.15 8.56
N CYS A 343 -0.68 24.95 9.11
CA CYS A 343 -1.08 24.66 10.50
C CYS A 343 -0.26 25.45 11.53
N VAL A 344 1.06 25.54 11.35
CA VAL A 344 1.93 26.32 12.25
C VAL A 344 1.61 27.81 12.15
N ILE A 345 1.33 28.32 10.95
CA ILE A 345 0.87 29.70 10.72
C ILE A 345 -0.48 29.93 11.39
N SER A 346 -1.44 29.01 11.24
CA SER A 346 -2.78 29.17 11.83
C SER A 346 -2.74 29.15 13.36
N LEU A 347 -1.94 28.26 13.97
CA LEU A 347 -1.77 28.19 15.43
C LEU A 347 -1.07 29.43 16.01
N THR A 348 -0.11 29.99 15.28
CA THR A 348 0.57 31.22 15.70
C THR A 348 -0.32 32.46 15.53
N LEU A 349 -1.13 32.53 14.47
CA LEU A 349 -2.14 33.58 14.27
C LEU A 349 -3.21 33.56 15.37
N SER A 350 -3.73 32.39 15.74
CA SER A 350 -4.68 32.26 16.84
C SER A 350 -4.08 32.67 18.19
N ALA A 351 -2.81 32.34 18.44
CA ALA A 351 -2.12 32.72 19.67
C ALA A 351 -1.81 34.23 19.76
N VAL A 352 -1.58 34.90 18.63
CA VAL A 352 -1.30 36.35 18.56
C VAL A 352 -2.60 37.17 18.57
N GLY A 353 -3.66 36.71 17.89
CA GLY A 353 -4.98 37.34 17.92
C GLY A 353 -5.60 37.32 19.31
N ALA A 354 -5.54 36.18 20.00
CA ALA A 354 -6.02 36.04 21.38
C ALA A 354 -5.30 36.95 22.38
N ARG A 355 -4.04 37.34 22.11
CA ARG A 355 -3.28 38.28 22.95
C ARG A 355 -3.59 39.76 22.66
N ARG A 356 -4.11 40.09 21.47
CA ARG A 356 -4.44 41.46 21.07
C ARG A 356 -5.89 41.84 21.36
N ASP A 357 -6.81 40.88 21.31
CA ASP A 357 -8.25 41.12 21.56
C ASP A 357 -8.61 41.22 23.05
N ALA A 358 -7.75 40.75 23.94
CA ALA A 358 -7.97 40.80 25.39
C ALA A 358 -8.01 42.23 25.98
N ASP A 359 -7.62 43.26 25.20
CA ASP A 359 -7.36 44.61 25.70
C ASP A 359 -8.05 45.75 24.92
N ARG A 360 -9.02 45.46 24.03
CA ARG A 360 -9.63 46.49 23.14
C ARG A 360 -11.16 46.60 23.17
N SER A 361 -11.64 47.84 23.12
CA SER A 361 -13.07 48.17 23.09
C SER A 361 -13.74 47.80 21.75
N PRO A 362 -15.07 47.59 21.70
CA PRO A 362 -15.77 47.15 20.49
C PRO A 362 -15.72 48.14 19.31
N LEU A 363 -15.60 49.44 19.57
CA LEU A 363 -15.55 50.48 18.53
C LEU A 363 -14.17 50.58 17.86
N ASP A 364 -13.09 50.29 18.59
CA ASP A 364 -11.72 50.29 18.07
C ASP A 364 -11.45 49.13 17.10
N ARG A 365 -12.24 48.04 17.19
CA ARG A 365 -12.12 46.88 16.31
C ARG A 365 -12.52 47.20 14.87
N ALA A 366 -13.63 47.93 14.70
CA ALA A 366 -14.14 48.27 13.36
C ALA A 366 -13.26 49.27 12.59
N ALA A 367 -12.57 50.17 13.30
CA ALA A 367 -11.61 51.11 12.70
C ALA A 367 -10.28 50.42 12.34
N ALA A 368 -9.81 49.48 13.17
CA ALA A 368 -8.60 48.70 12.90
C ALA A 368 -8.74 47.77 11.68
N ASP A 369 -9.93 47.18 11.47
CA ASP A 369 -10.20 46.30 10.31
C ASP A 369 -10.10 47.01 8.94
N ALA A 370 -10.29 48.34 8.91
CA ALA A 370 -10.19 49.13 7.69
C ALA A 370 -8.73 49.53 7.36
N GLU A 371 -7.90 49.75 8.38
CA GLU A 371 -6.50 50.18 8.24
C GLU A 371 -5.54 48.98 7.99
N ASP A 372 -5.94 47.77 8.36
CA ASP A 372 -5.11 46.55 8.29
C ASP A 372 -5.21 45.76 6.96
N ARG A 373 -6.06 46.20 6.00
CA ARG A 373 -6.14 45.58 4.65
C ARG A 373 -4.86 45.70 3.81
N PRO A 374 -4.18 46.87 3.70
CA PRO A 374 -2.95 47.00 2.91
C PRO A 374 -1.74 46.28 3.54
N SER A 375 -1.67 46.14 4.87
CA SER A 375 -0.65 45.35 5.57
C SER A 375 -0.85 43.85 5.33
N GLN A 376 -2.10 43.36 5.32
CA GLN A 376 -2.43 41.98 4.99
C GLN A 376 -2.06 41.62 3.54
N PHE A 377 -2.33 42.50 2.56
CA PHE A 377 -1.97 42.23 1.17
C PHE A 377 -0.45 42.11 0.96
N ARG A 378 0.32 42.95 1.68
CA ARG A 378 1.78 42.88 1.70
C ARG A 378 2.28 41.57 2.31
N ALA A 379 1.69 41.13 3.42
CA ALA A 379 2.04 39.89 4.08
C ALA A 379 1.76 38.67 3.17
N VAL A 380 0.57 38.62 2.55
CA VAL A 380 0.18 37.58 1.60
C VAL A 380 1.13 37.54 0.40
N SER A 381 1.51 38.69 -0.15
CA SER A 381 2.42 38.77 -1.30
C SER A 381 3.82 38.26 -0.97
N LEU A 382 4.35 38.57 0.22
CA LEU A 382 5.66 38.09 0.67
C LEU A 382 5.67 36.59 0.94
N ILE A 383 4.60 36.05 1.53
CA ILE A 383 4.45 34.61 1.77
C ILE A 383 4.32 33.87 0.44
N ALA A 384 3.49 34.37 -0.49
CA ALA A 384 3.34 33.77 -1.82
C ALA A 384 4.67 33.76 -2.59
N LEU A 385 5.45 34.85 -2.52
CA LEU A 385 6.79 34.91 -3.10
C LEU A 385 7.74 33.90 -2.43
N GLY A 386 7.71 33.77 -1.10
CA GLY A 386 8.50 32.78 -0.37
C GLY A 386 8.18 31.35 -0.78
N ILE A 387 6.90 31.01 -0.95
CA ILE A 387 6.44 29.70 -1.41
C ILE A 387 6.92 29.44 -2.84
N ALA A 388 6.74 30.41 -3.75
CA ALA A 388 7.20 30.28 -5.13
C ALA A 388 8.73 30.07 -5.22
N MET A 389 9.50 30.84 -4.46
CA MET A 389 10.95 30.68 -4.39
C MET A 389 11.35 29.32 -3.81
N ASN A 390 10.67 28.85 -2.76
CA ASN A 390 10.92 27.55 -2.17
C ASN A 390 10.73 26.44 -3.19
N VAL A 391 9.60 26.43 -3.90
CA VAL A 391 9.28 25.43 -4.93
C VAL A 391 10.33 25.44 -6.04
N LEU A 392 10.74 26.62 -6.53
CA LEU A 392 11.73 26.74 -7.60
C LEU A 392 13.14 26.30 -7.20
N LEU A 393 13.51 26.49 -5.93
CA LEU A 393 14.85 26.20 -5.43
C LEU A 393 14.99 24.80 -4.83
N LEU A 394 13.88 24.16 -4.43
CA LEU A 394 13.89 22.91 -3.65
C LEU A 394 14.66 21.79 -4.34
N GLU A 395 14.41 21.58 -5.63
CA GLU A 395 15.07 20.51 -6.41
C GLU A 395 16.53 20.85 -6.76
N ARG A 396 16.83 22.13 -7.02
CA ARG A 396 18.15 22.55 -7.52
C ARG A 396 19.16 22.80 -6.40
N ALA A 397 18.71 23.35 -5.28
CA ALA A 397 19.56 23.81 -4.20
C ALA A 397 19.38 22.99 -2.92
N GLY A 398 18.34 22.18 -2.81
CA GLY A 398 18.04 21.39 -1.62
C GLY A 398 17.18 22.13 -0.60
N PHE A 399 16.55 21.37 0.30
CA PHE A 399 15.55 21.83 1.27
C PHE A 399 16.05 22.96 2.17
N VAL A 400 17.26 22.85 2.71
CA VAL A 400 17.81 23.87 3.62
C VAL A 400 17.97 25.20 2.90
N VAL A 401 18.54 25.22 1.69
CA VAL A 401 18.74 26.46 0.93
C VAL A 401 17.41 27.03 0.44
N ALA A 402 16.50 26.17 -0.02
CA ALA A 402 15.19 26.59 -0.52
C ALA A 402 14.27 27.15 0.57
N SER A 403 14.41 26.69 1.81
CA SER A 403 13.53 27.08 2.93
C SER A 403 13.95 28.39 3.61
N VAL A 404 15.21 28.80 3.44
CA VAL A 404 15.71 30.08 4.01
C VAL A 404 14.95 31.29 3.46
N PRO A 405 14.78 31.48 2.13
CA PRO A 405 13.97 32.57 1.60
C PRO A 405 12.52 32.53 2.05
N LEU A 406 11.92 31.34 2.15
CA LEU A 406 10.55 31.17 2.62
C LEU A 406 10.38 31.63 4.06
N PHE A 407 11.19 31.13 4.99
CA PHE A 407 11.09 31.51 6.40
C PHE A 407 11.47 32.98 6.62
N TRP A 408 12.44 33.51 5.87
CA TRP A 408 12.80 34.91 5.95
C TRP A 408 11.68 35.83 5.43
N LEU A 409 11.09 35.54 4.27
CA LEU A 409 9.98 36.32 3.72
C LEU A 409 8.70 36.19 4.57
N THR A 410 8.50 35.03 5.18
CA THR A 410 7.41 34.81 6.16
C THR A 410 7.64 35.65 7.40
N ALA A 411 8.85 35.67 7.98
CA ALA A 411 9.16 36.54 9.13
C ALA A 411 8.95 38.03 8.78
N ARG A 412 9.42 38.43 7.59
CA ARG A 412 9.24 39.78 7.01
C ARG A 412 7.79 40.18 6.75
N ALA A 413 6.89 39.20 6.59
CA ALA A 413 5.46 39.44 6.43
C ALA A 413 4.80 39.91 7.73
N PHE A 414 5.41 39.62 8.89
CA PHE A 414 4.84 39.90 10.22
C PHE A 414 5.64 40.92 11.04
N ASP A 415 6.97 40.97 10.90
CA ASP A 415 7.83 41.97 11.54
C ASP A 415 8.91 42.46 10.56
N GLY A 416 8.96 43.78 10.35
CA GLY A 416 9.88 44.40 9.41
C GLY A 416 11.14 45.00 10.05
N GLN A 417 11.25 45.00 11.38
CA GLN A 417 12.22 45.84 12.08
C GLN A 417 13.62 45.23 12.23
N HIS A 418 13.76 43.90 12.10
CA HIS A 418 15.00 43.21 12.47
C HIS A 418 15.53 42.26 11.39
N PRO A 419 15.79 42.73 10.15
CA PRO A 419 16.04 41.88 8.99
C PRO A 419 17.26 40.95 9.15
N ARG A 420 18.28 41.35 9.90
CA ARG A 420 19.47 40.53 10.17
C ARG A 420 19.17 39.36 11.10
N ARG A 421 18.32 39.58 12.12
CA ARG A 421 17.87 38.54 13.06
C ARG A 421 17.02 37.51 12.30
N ASP A 422 16.16 37.98 11.42
CA ASP A 422 15.21 37.13 10.71
C ASP A 422 15.92 36.15 9.76
N VAL A 423 17.03 36.56 9.12
CA VAL A 423 17.85 35.66 8.29
C VAL A 423 18.49 34.56 9.15
N ILE A 424 19.03 34.93 10.32
CA ILE A 424 19.67 33.95 11.23
C ILE A 424 18.65 32.92 11.70
N VAL A 425 17.46 33.37 12.10
CA VAL A 425 16.36 32.50 12.51
C VAL A 425 15.89 31.60 11.35
N ALA A 426 15.75 32.15 10.14
CA ALA A 426 15.36 31.38 8.97
C ALA A 426 16.36 30.25 8.64
N VAL A 427 17.66 30.51 8.77
CA VAL A 427 18.72 29.50 8.59
C VAL A 427 18.66 28.44 9.68
N ALA A 428 18.56 28.85 10.95
CA ALA A 428 18.47 27.94 12.07
C ALA A 428 17.22 27.05 11.99
N LEU A 429 16.08 27.61 11.60
CA LEU A 429 14.83 26.88 11.43
C LEU A 429 14.91 25.92 10.25
N SER A 430 15.47 26.34 9.11
CA SER A 430 15.67 25.47 7.93
C SER A 430 16.54 24.27 8.25
N LEU A 431 17.64 24.48 8.97
CA LEU A 431 18.55 23.40 9.38
C LEU A 431 17.89 22.51 10.44
N GLY A 432 17.21 23.10 11.43
CA GLY A 432 16.50 22.36 12.47
C GLY A 432 15.38 21.48 11.92
N THR A 433 14.57 22.00 10.99
CA THR A 433 13.53 21.23 10.29
C THR A 433 14.15 20.13 9.44
N TYR A 434 15.23 20.40 8.72
CA TYR A 434 15.92 19.37 7.95
C TYR A 434 16.40 18.22 8.86
N LEU A 435 17.05 18.55 9.98
CA LEU A 435 17.52 17.54 10.93
C LEU A 435 16.37 16.79 11.61
N LEU A 436 15.28 17.47 11.95
CA LEU A 436 14.08 16.84 12.50
C LEU A 436 13.54 15.78 11.53
N PHE A 437 13.35 16.13 10.26
CA PHE A 437 12.80 15.22 9.28
C PHE A 437 13.80 14.12 8.90
N ALA A 438 15.05 14.47 8.61
CA ALA A 438 16.07 13.52 8.15
C ALA A 438 16.56 12.58 9.25
N ARG A 439 16.71 13.06 10.49
CA ARG A 439 17.30 12.28 11.59
C ARG A 439 16.26 11.72 12.56
N LEU A 440 15.22 12.49 12.91
CA LEU A 440 14.23 12.07 13.89
C LEU A 440 13.06 11.33 13.25
N LEU A 441 12.50 11.87 12.17
CA LEU A 441 11.32 11.30 11.50
C LEU A 441 11.70 10.32 10.37
N GLN A 442 12.99 10.20 10.06
CA GLN A 442 13.55 9.38 8.98
C GLN A 442 12.88 9.59 7.60
N VAL A 443 12.43 10.82 7.36
CA VAL A 443 11.91 11.28 6.07
C VAL A 443 13.06 11.92 5.30
N SER A 444 13.36 11.37 4.11
CA SER A 444 14.41 11.91 3.25
C SER A 444 13.97 13.25 2.65
N LEU A 445 14.77 14.29 2.87
CA LEU A 445 14.61 15.61 2.25
C LEU A 445 15.76 15.87 1.26
N PRO A 446 15.53 16.59 0.15
CA PRO A 446 16.59 16.89 -0.81
C PRO A 446 17.73 17.67 -0.17
N ALA A 447 18.93 17.09 -0.09
CA ALA A 447 20.10 17.76 0.47
C ALA A 447 20.72 18.81 -0.50
N GLY A 448 20.52 18.60 -1.81
CA GLY A 448 20.95 19.53 -2.86
C GLY A 448 22.43 19.86 -2.80
N VAL A 449 22.77 21.15 -2.94
CA VAL A 449 24.17 21.63 -2.96
C VAL A 449 24.89 21.46 -1.61
N LEU A 450 24.15 21.18 -0.54
CA LEU A 450 24.69 20.93 0.79
C LEU A 450 24.90 19.45 1.10
N ALA A 451 24.61 18.55 0.15
CA ALA A 451 24.83 17.11 0.31
C ALA A 451 26.26 16.71 0.78
N PRO A 452 27.34 17.40 0.39
CA PRO A 452 28.68 17.06 0.90
C PRO A 452 28.91 17.42 2.37
N TRP A 453 28.04 18.22 2.98
CA TRP A 453 28.23 18.86 4.29
C TRP A 453 27.20 18.42 5.34
N LEU A 454 26.18 17.63 4.96
CA LEU A 454 25.02 17.21 5.78
C LEU A 454 24.94 15.68 5.85
#